data_AF-A0A634R321-F1
#
_entry.id   AF-A0A634R321-F1
#
_cell.length_a   1.000
_cell.length_b   1.000
_cell.length_c   1.000
_cell.angle_alpha   90.00
_cell.angle_beta   90.00
_cell.angle_gamma   90.00
#
_symmetry.space_group_name_H-M   'P 1'
#
loop_
_entity.id
_entity.type
_entity.pdbx_description
1 polymer ?
#
loop_
_entity_poly.entity_id
_entity_poly.type
_entity_poly.pdbx_seq_one_letter_code
_entity_poly.pdbx_strand_id
1 'polypeptide(L)'
;YRADIFLNTDSFFAKKDFNYQHMRPYIITKRHFDEIGHYYANMHDISFVNMRLEHVYGPGDGENKFIPYIIDCLNKKQSCVKCTTGEQIR
;
A
#
# COMPACT_ATOMS: atom_id res chain seq x y z
N TYR A 1 -3.09 -7.10 27.62
CA TYR A 1 -1.85 -7.11 26.82
C TYR A 1 -1.32 -5.68 26.77
N ARG A 2 -0.08 -5.45 27.24
CA ARG A 2 0.66 -4.20 27.04
C ARG A 2 1.57 -4.43 25.84
N ALA A 3 1.47 -3.61 24.80
CA ALA A 3 2.35 -3.66 23.65
C ALA A 3 3.33 -2.48 23.76
N ASP A 4 4.64 -2.76 23.70
CA ASP A 4 5.65 -1.71 23.79
C ASP A 4 5.85 -1.01 22.43
N ILE A 5 5.65 -1.74 21.33
CA ILE A 5 5.75 -1.24 19.96
C ILE A 5 4.52 -1.72 19.16
N PHE A 6 3.91 -0.81 18.42
CA PHE A 6 2.90 -1.11 17.41
C PHE A 6 3.42 -0.72 16.02
N LEU A 7 3.49 -1.71 15.13
CA LEU A 7 3.90 -1.50 13.74
C LEU A 7 2.65 -1.41 12.86
N ASN A 8 2.41 -0.24 12.28
CA ASN A 8 1.40 -0.07 11.24
C ASN A 8 2.03 -0.18 9.85
N THR A 9 1.30 -0.78 8.90
CA THR A 9 1.67 -0.75 7.48
C THR A 9 0.72 0.14 6.70
N ASP A 10 1.27 1.24 6.20
CA ASP A 10 0.61 2.23 5.37
C ASP A 10 1.02 2.08 3.89
N SER A 11 0.37 2.87 3.04
CA SER A 11 0.36 2.73 1.60
C SER A 11 0.96 3.95 0.93
N PHE A 12 1.78 3.75 -0.09
CA PHE A 12 2.34 4.86 -0.89
C PHE A 12 1.26 5.79 -1.48
N PHE A 13 0.07 5.26 -1.81
CA PHE A 13 -1.10 6.02 -2.25
C PHE A 13 -1.50 7.17 -1.30
N ALA A 14 -1.15 7.10 -0.02
CA ALA A 14 -1.45 8.16 0.94
C ALA A 14 -0.53 9.39 0.84
N LYS A 15 0.55 9.35 0.02
CA LYS A 15 1.41 10.52 -0.23
C LYS A 15 0.63 11.67 -0.87
N LYS A 16 1.06 12.91 -0.57
CA LYS A 16 0.37 14.13 -1.03
C LYS A 16 0.46 14.33 -2.55
N ASP A 17 1.50 13.78 -3.18
CA ASP A 17 1.78 13.96 -4.61
C ASP A 17 0.85 13.13 -5.52
N PHE A 18 0.10 12.18 -4.93
CA PHE A 18 -0.83 11.33 -5.68
C PHE A 18 -2.28 11.81 -5.53
N ASN A 19 -2.94 12.07 -6.66
CA ASN A 19 -4.37 12.41 -6.70
C ASN A 19 -5.17 11.33 -7.43
N TYR A 20 -5.28 10.15 -6.83
CA TYR A 20 -6.13 9.07 -7.33
C TYR A 20 -7.55 9.24 -6.80
N GLN A 21 -8.44 9.86 -7.60
CA GLN A 21 -9.81 10.15 -7.17
C GLN A 21 -10.58 8.91 -6.70
N HIS A 22 -10.44 7.79 -7.41
CA HIS A 22 -11.08 6.51 -7.07
C HIS A 22 -10.53 5.87 -5.79
N MET A 23 -9.32 6.22 -5.37
CA MET A 23 -8.71 5.71 -4.13
C MET A 23 -8.89 6.65 -2.93
N ARG A 24 -9.57 7.80 -3.09
CA ARG A 24 -9.74 8.76 -2.00
C ARG A 24 -10.31 8.16 -0.72
N PRO A 25 -11.38 7.32 -0.75
CA PRO A 25 -11.87 6.71 0.48
C PRO A 25 -10.80 5.88 1.19
N TYR A 26 -10.06 5.05 0.45
CA TYR A 26 -8.95 4.24 0.98
C TYR A 26 -7.81 5.10 1.55
N ILE A 27 -7.43 6.17 0.86
CA ILE A 27 -6.40 7.11 1.33
C ILE A 27 -6.83 7.76 2.64
N ILE A 28 -8.11 8.16 2.75
CA ILE A 28 -8.66 8.77 3.95
C ILE A 28 -8.62 7.80 5.12
N THR A 29 -9.03 6.53 4.94
CA THR A 29 -9.01 5.55 6.04
C THR A 29 -7.61 5.31 6.57
N LYS A 30 -6.61 5.20 5.68
CA LYS A 30 -5.20 5.02 6.05
C LYS A 30 -4.64 6.20 6.82
N ARG A 31 -4.92 7.44 6.38
CA ARG A 31 -4.50 8.67 7.09
C ARG A 31 -5.14 8.78 8.48
N HIS A 32 -6.45 8.53 8.58
CA HIS A 32 -7.13 8.59 9.87
C HIS A 32 -6.62 7.52 10.84
N PHE A 33 -6.30 6.32 10.34
CA PHE A 33 -5.72 5.28 11.20
C PHE A 33 -4.34 5.68 11.73
N ASP A 34 -3.51 6.32 10.92
CA ASP A 34 -2.21 6.86 11.36
C ASP A 34 -2.38 7.91 12.48
N GLU A 35 -3.30 8.85 12.27
CA GLU A 35 -3.62 9.90 13.25
C GLU A 35 -4.16 9.32 14.57
N ILE A 36 -5.13 8.41 14.49
CA ILE A 36 -5.72 7.73 15.66
C ILE A 36 -4.67 6.87 16.36
N GLY A 37 -3.84 6.15 15.61
CA GLY A 37 -2.77 5.30 16.12
C GLY A 37 -1.78 6.10 16.97
N HIS A 38 -1.29 7.23 16.44
CA HIS A 38 -0.44 8.15 17.19
C HIS A 38 -1.12 8.72 18.43
N TYR A 39 -2.39 9.09 18.35
CA TYR A 39 -3.15 9.59 19.49
C TYR A 39 -3.21 8.58 20.65
N TYR A 40 -3.61 7.34 20.37
CA TYR A 40 -3.68 6.29 21.40
C TYR A 40 -2.30 5.89 21.92
N ALA A 41 -1.30 5.84 21.05
CA ALA A 41 0.06 5.50 21.43
C ALA A 41 0.63 6.50 22.45
N ASN A 42 0.38 7.79 22.25
CA ASN A 42 0.76 8.85 23.19
C ASN A 42 0.02 8.73 24.53
N MET A 43 -1.24 8.30 24.53
CA MET A 43 -2.03 8.12 25.76
C MET A 43 -1.59 6.92 26.61
N HIS A 44 -0.98 5.91 25.97
CA HIS A 44 -0.69 4.62 26.60
C HIS A 44 0.80 4.29 26.66
N ASP A 45 1.68 5.24 26.33
CA ASP A 45 3.14 5.06 26.32
C ASP A 45 3.56 3.88 25.43
N ILE A 46 3.02 3.84 24.21
CA ILE A 46 3.33 2.84 23.17
C ILE A 46 4.18 3.51 22.09
N SER A 47 5.23 2.84 21.62
CA SER A 47 5.95 3.28 20.43
C SER A 47 5.15 2.92 19.17
N PHE A 48 4.58 3.91 18.49
CA PHE A 48 3.89 3.71 17.23
C PHE A 48 4.79 4.03 16.04
N VAL A 49 4.99 3.05 15.16
CA VAL A 49 5.79 3.20 13.95
C VAL A 49 4.91 2.96 12.73
N ASN A 50 4.73 4.01 11.92
CA ASN A 50 4.02 3.92 10.67
C ASN A 50 4.99 3.60 9.50
N MET A 51 4.94 2.37 8.99
CA MET A 51 5.76 1.93 7.86
C MET A 51 4.99 2.12 6.56
N ARG A 52 5.37 3.13 5.76
CA ARG A 52 4.81 3.33 4.43
C ARG A 52 5.54 2.44 3.42
N LEU A 53 4.80 1.52 2.82
CA LEU A 53 5.36 0.55 1.87
C LEU A 53 5.21 1.02 0.42
N GLU A 54 6.26 0.85 -0.37
CA GLU A 54 6.33 1.19 -1.80
C GLU A 54 6.26 -0.09 -2.65
N HIS A 55 5.20 -0.25 -3.43
CA HIS A 55 5.06 -1.29 -4.47
C HIS A 55 5.58 -2.70 -4.11
N VAL A 56 5.21 -3.18 -2.92
CA VAL A 56 5.59 -4.53 -2.46
C VAL A 56 5.05 -5.59 -3.43
N TYR A 57 5.91 -6.55 -3.77
CA TYR A 57 5.58 -7.75 -4.53
C TYR A 57 6.29 -8.97 -3.95
N GLY A 58 5.74 -10.16 -4.14
CA GLY A 58 6.35 -11.41 -3.67
C GLY A 58 5.42 -12.63 -3.82
N PRO A 59 5.86 -13.81 -3.36
CA PRO A 59 5.01 -15.00 -3.31
C PRO A 59 3.72 -14.75 -2.52
N GLY A 60 2.58 -15.21 -3.05
CA GLY A 60 1.27 -15.01 -2.44
C GLY A 60 0.65 -13.63 -2.64
N ASP A 61 1.29 -12.76 -3.42
CA ASP A 61 0.72 -11.46 -3.75
C ASP A 61 -0.46 -11.56 -4.73
N GLY A 62 -1.36 -10.59 -4.71
CA GLY A 62 -2.62 -10.65 -5.46
C GLY A 62 -2.41 -10.65 -6.97
N GLU A 63 -3.06 -11.57 -7.68
CA GLU A 63 -2.94 -11.76 -9.14
C GLU A 63 -3.27 -10.50 -9.96
N ASN A 64 -4.13 -9.62 -9.41
CA ASN A 64 -4.53 -8.37 -10.05
C ASN A 64 -3.50 -7.24 -9.89
N LYS A 65 -2.41 -7.45 -9.14
CA LYS A 65 -1.32 -6.47 -9.05
C LYS A 65 -0.39 -6.59 -10.25
N PHE A 66 0.28 -5.48 -10.56
CA PHE A 66 1.11 -5.35 -11.74
C PHE A 66 2.16 -6.47 -11.90
N ILE A 67 2.99 -6.73 -10.88
CA ILE A 67 4.07 -7.73 -11.01
C ILE A 67 3.52 -9.16 -11.17
N PRO A 68 2.59 -9.65 -10.31
CA PRO A 68 1.96 -10.95 -10.51
C PRO A 68 1.28 -11.08 -11.89
N TYR A 69 0.56 -10.05 -12.33
CA TYR A 69 -0.08 -10.01 -13.65
C TYR A 69 0.92 -10.21 -14.80
N ILE A 70 2.03 -9.46 -14.78
CA ILE A 70 3.08 -9.59 -15.82
C ILE A 70 3.69 -10.99 -15.81
N ILE A 71 4.01 -11.53 -14.63
CA ILE A 71 4.57 -12.88 -14.50
C ILE A 71 3.60 -13.92 -15.07
N ASP A 72 2.31 -13.80 -14.78
CA ASP A 72 1.27 -14.70 -15.30
C ASP A 72 1.17 -14.63 -16.84
N CYS A 73 1.16 -13.42 -17.42
CA CYS A 73 1.15 -13.23 -18.87
C CYS A 73 2.35 -13.92 -19.55
N LEU A 74 3.54 -13.79 -18.97
CA LEU A 74 4.77 -14.40 -19.49
C LEU A 74 4.72 -15.92 -19.40
N ASN A 75 4.30 -16.46 -18.26
CA ASN A 75 4.18 -17.90 -18.04
C ASN A 75 3.17 -18.53 -19.01
N LYS A 76 2.06 -17.83 -19.28
CA LYS A 76 1.04 -18.25 -20.26
C LYS A 76 1.44 -17.98 -21.72
N LYS A 77 2.63 -17.43 -21.96
CA LYS A 77 3.13 -17.06 -23.30
C LYS A 77 2.12 -16.22 -24.09
N GLN A 78 1.47 -15.27 -23.41
CA GLN A 78 0.51 -14.38 -24.06
C GLN A 78 1.21 -13.57 -25.15
N SER A 79 0.63 -13.51 -26.34
CA SER A 79 1.20 -12.77 -27.49
C SER A 79 1.15 -11.25 -27.31
N CYS A 80 0.33 -10.75 -26.39
CA CYS A 80 0.19 -9.34 -26.08
C CYS A 80 -0.18 -9.15 -24.61
N VAL A 81 0.50 -8.23 -23.92
CA VAL A 81 0.18 -7.81 -22.55
C VAL A 81 -0.65 -6.53 -22.63
N LYS A 82 -1.82 -6.52 -21.98
CA LYS A 82 -2.67 -5.34 -21.95
C LYS A 82 -2.14 -4.35 -20.92
N CYS A 83 -1.65 -3.22 -21.39
CA CYS A 83 -1.17 -2.12 -20.55
C CYS A 83 -1.99 -0.86 -20.80
N THR A 84 -1.91 0.08 -19.86
CA THR A 84 -2.27 1.48 -20.09
C THR A 84 -1.16 2.17 -20.91
N THR A 85 -1.13 3.50 -20.96
CA THR A 85 -0.17 4.28 -21.78
C THR A 85 1.31 4.00 -21.51
N GLY A 86 1.64 3.40 -20.36
CA GLY A 86 3.01 3.13 -19.95
C GLY A 86 3.79 4.35 -19.44
N GLU A 87 3.16 5.52 -19.35
CA GLU A 87 3.77 6.78 -18.88
C GLU A 87 3.79 6.90 -17.35
N GLN A 88 3.05 6.03 -16.67
CA GLN A 88 2.96 6.00 -15.20
C GLN A 88 4.33 5.66 -14.62
N ILE A 89 4.89 6.64 -13.91
CA ILE A 89 6.11 6.48 -13.12
C ILE A 89 5.73 5.83 -11.78
N ARG A 90 6.62 5.01 -11.23
CA ARG A 90 6.43 4.25 -9.98
C ARG A 90 5.84 5.14 -8.89
#